data_AF-A0A2K3PNS2-F1
#
_entry.id   AF-A0A2K3PNS2-F1
#
_cell.length_a   1.000
_cell.length_b   1.000
_cell.length_c   1.000
_cell.angle_alpha   90.00
_cell.angle_beta   90.00
_cell.angle_gamma   90.00
#
_symmetry.space_group_name_H-M   'P 1'
#
loop_
_entity.id
_entity.type
_entity.pdbx_description
1 polymer ?
#
loop_
_entity_poly.entity_id
_entity_poly.type
_entity_poly.pdbx_seq_one_letter_code
_entity_poly.pdbx_strand_id
1 'polypeptide(L)'
;MTSYRGRLYVPQSLYCWPFFVDVGGEVYDPDINSWLEMPVGMGNGWPARQAGTKLSVTVNNDLYALDPSSSLGSAKIKVYDEEGDTWKVVAGDVPIHDFVDSECPYLLASLLGKLHVITKDDNHNIAVLQADMQNDLASSQSLSSSPDSSFSELAESSAESETDIWRVFASRSGRSAELVSCQSLKV
;
A
#
# COMPACT_ATOMS: atom_id res chain seq x y z
N MET A 1 -5.22 -1.53 11.07
CA MET A 1 -5.00 -0.46 12.05
C MET A 1 -3.62 0.10 11.80
N THR A 2 -3.50 1.42 11.65
CA THR A 2 -2.24 2.08 11.34
C THR A 2 -2.16 3.41 12.06
N SER A 3 -0.99 3.71 12.65
CA SER A 3 -0.71 5.03 13.20
C SER A 3 -0.27 5.95 12.07
N TYR A 4 -0.96 7.07 11.90
CA TYR A 4 -0.68 8.07 10.87
C TYR A 4 -0.79 9.46 11.51
N ARG A 5 0.25 10.29 11.36
CA ARG A 5 0.30 11.67 11.89
C ARG A 5 -0.12 11.80 13.37
N GLY A 6 0.35 10.88 14.21
CA GLY A 6 0.08 10.90 15.65
C GLY A 6 -1.30 10.37 16.06
N ARG A 7 -2.16 10.00 15.10
CA ARG A 7 -3.49 9.42 15.34
C ARG A 7 -3.52 7.95 14.97
N LEU A 8 -4.45 7.21 15.57
CA LEU A 8 -4.62 5.79 15.31
C LEU A 8 -5.87 5.55 14.45
N TYR A 9 -5.65 5.05 13.23
CA TYR A 9 -6.71 4.79 12.27
C TYR A 9 -7.12 3.33 12.30
N VAL A 10 -8.41 3.10 12.54
CA VAL A 10 -9.04 1.79 12.67
C VAL A 10 -10.13 1.67 11.60
N PRO A 11 -9.78 1.21 10.38
CA PRO A 11 -10.77 0.95 9.35
C PRO A 11 -11.71 -0.17 9.82
N GLN A 12 -12.99 -0.06 9.50
CA GLN A 12 -14.02 -1.02 9.80
C GLN A 12 -14.54 -1.60 8.47
N SER A 13 -14.43 -2.92 8.32
CA SER A 13 -15.03 -3.64 7.20
C SER A 13 -15.94 -4.72 7.79
N LEU A 14 -17.15 -4.82 7.26
CA LEU A 14 -18.05 -5.93 7.54
C LEU A 14 -17.86 -6.99 6.46
N TYR A 15 -17.43 -8.17 6.88
CA TYR A 15 -17.46 -9.35 6.04
C TYR A 15 -18.77 -10.09 6.30
N CYS A 16 -19.68 -10.06 5.32
CA CYS A 16 -20.90 -10.86 5.34
C CYS A 16 -21.05 -11.50 3.96
N TRP A 17 -20.46 -12.68 3.79
CA TRP A 17 -20.50 -13.41 2.51
C TRP A 17 -21.95 -13.44 1.97
N PRO A 18 -22.19 -13.06 0.70
CA PRO A 18 -21.23 -12.83 -0.38
C PRO A 18 -20.70 -11.38 -0.52
N PHE A 19 -20.94 -10.49 0.45
CA PHE A 19 -20.61 -9.07 0.36
C PHE A 19 -19.46 -8.66 1.29
N PHE A 20 -18.59 -7.81 0.75
CA PHE A 20 -17.76 -6.93 1.55
C PHE A 20 -18.47 -5.58 1.61
N VAL A 21 -18.71 -5.09 2.81
CA VAL A 21 -19.20 -3.73 3.01
C VAL A 21 -18.14 -2.98 3.78
N ASP A 22 -17.47 -2.05 3.10
CA ASP A 22 -16.65 -1.06 3.79
C ASP A 22 -17.57 -0.08 4.50
N VAL A 23 -17.41 0.01 5.82
CA VAL A 23 -18.26 0.83 6.70
C VAL A 23 -17.50 2.07 7.17
N GLY A 24 -16.42 2.42 6.48
CA GLY A 24 -15.52 3.50 6.87
C GLY A 24 -14.58 3.07 7.99
N GLY A 25 -14.55 3.82 9.08
CA GLY A 25 -13.71 3.52 10.23
C GLY A 25 -13.72 4.60 11.28
N GLU A 26 -12.89 4.41 12.29
CA GLU A 26 -12.73 5.36 13.39
C GLU A 26 -11.27 5.79 13.53
N VAL A 27 -11.06 6.99 14.07
CA VAL A 27 -9.76 7.58 14.31
C VAL A 27 -9.66 7.95 15.78
N TYR A 28 -8.71 7.37 16.50
CA TYR A 28 -8.42 7.81 17.85
C TYR A 28 -7.40 8.95 17.81
N ASP A 29 -7.81 10.08 18.39
CA ASP A 29 -6.97 11.26 18.60
C ASP A 29 -6.50 11.30 20.07
N PRO A 30 -5.19 11.11 20.34
CA PRO A 30 -4.67 11.11 21.70
C PRO A 30 -4.64 12.51 22.34
N ASP A 31 -4.62 13.59 21.56
CA ASP A 31 -4.51 14.96 22.09
C ASP A 31 -5.80 15.38 22.81
N ILE A 32 -6.94 14.90 22.30
CA ILE A 32 -8.27 15.12 22.89
C ILE A 32 -8.85 13.86 23.55
N ASN A 33 -8.10 12.75 23.50
CA ASN A 33 -8.48 11.44 24.04
C ASN A 33 -9.89 11.01 23.60
N SER A 34 -10.16 11.05 22.29
CA SER A 34 -11.48 10.72 21.74
C SER A 34 -11.39 9.93 20.43
N TRP A 35 -12.48 9.25 20.12
CA TRP A 35 -12.69 8.60 18.83
C TRP A 35 -13.49 9.55 17.93
N LEU A 36 -13.00 9.73 16.71
CA LEU A 36 -13.59 10.53 15.65
C LEU A 36 -13.98 9.61 14.48
N GLU A 37 -14.92 10.07 13.68
CA GLU A 37 -15.24 9.42 12.41
C GLU A 37 -14.05 9.54 11.44
N MET A 38 -13.74 8.45 10.74
CA MET A 38 -12.71 8.45 9.71
C MET A 38 -13.18 9.22 8.47
N PRO A 39 -12.29 9.98 7.79
CA PRO A 39 -12.62 10.57 6.50
C PRO A 39 -13.17 9.54 5.52
N VAL A 40 -14.19 9.93 4.75
CA VAL A 40 -14.98 9.01 3.93
C VAL A 40 -14.12 8.41 2.82
N GLY A 41 -13.33 9.23 2.13
CA GLY A 41 -12.45 8.76 1.06
C GLY A 41 -11.30 7.91 1.58
N MET A 42 -10.76 8.24 2.74
CA MET A 42 -9.82 7.39 3.46
C MET A 42 -10.41 5.99 3.71
N GLY A 43 -11.60 5.91 4.32
CA GLY A 43 -12.26 4.65 4.63
C GLY A 43 -12.59 3.83 3.38
N ASN A 44 -13.18 4.46 2.36
CA ASN A 44 -13.61 3.79 1.13
C ASN A 44 -12.46 3.22 0.27
N GLY A 45 -11.29 3.85 0.31
CA GLY A 45 -10.12 3.37 -0.44
C GLY A 45 -9.13 2.56 0.40
N TRP A 46 -9.38 2.41 1.70
CA TRP A 46 -8.54 1.58 2.57
C TRP A 46 -8.76 0.10 2.18
N PRO A 47 -7.70 -0.71 2.05
CA PRO A 47 -7.85 -2.12 1.71
C PRO A 47 -8.73 -2.85 2.73
N ALA A 48 -9.73 -3.57 2.22
CA ALA A 48 -10.66 -4.36 3.01
C ALA A 48 -9.90 -5.35 3.89
N ARG A 49 -10.39 -5.54 5.13
CA ARG A 49 -9.74 -6.43 6.08
C ARG A 49 -9.82 -7.89 5.63
N GLN A 50 -8.65 -8.48 5.34
CA GLN A 50 -8.44 -9.91 5.50
C GLN A 50 -7.88 -10.16 6.90
N ALA A 51 -8.50 -11.06 7.67
CA ALA A 51 -8.06 -11.33 9.04
C ALA A 51 -6.55 -11.68 9.08
N GLY A 52 -5.82 -11.14 10.06
CA GLY A 52 -4.38 -11.39 10.23
C GLY A 52 -3.45 -10.54 9.34
N THR A 53 -3.97 -9.83 8.33
CA THR A 53 -3.16 -9.03 7.42
C THR A 53 -2.94 -7.60 7.91
N LYS A 54 -1.72 -7.08 7.73
CA LYS A 54 -1.42 -5.65 7.85
C LYS A 54 -1.14 -5.10 6.46
N LEU A 55 -2.15 -4.49 5.85
CA LEU A 55 -2.10 -3.98 4.48
C LEU A 55 -1.82 -2.49 4.40
N SER A 56 -1.39 -1.86 5.49
CA SER A 56 -1.13 -0.42 5.51
C SER A 56 0.01 -0.09 6.48
N VAL A 57 0.77 0.95 6.14
CA VAL A 57 1.93 1.40 6.91
C VAL A 57 2.19 2.88 6.65
N THR A 58 2.75 3.57 7.64
CA THR A 58 3.24 4.93 7.47
C THR A 58 4.75 4.91 7.22
N VAL A 59 5.17 5.62 6.18
CA VAL A 59 6.58 5.81 5.78
C VAL A 59 6.77 7.31 5.58
N ASN A 60 7.75 7.92 6.27
CA ASN A 60 8.07 9.35 6.11
C ASN A 60 6.85 10.28 6.19
N ASN A 61 5.93 10.01 7.12
CA ASN A 61 4.67 10.75 7.33
C ASN A 61 3.60 10.58 6.25
N ASP A 62 3.81 9.73 5.26
CA ASP A 62 2.82 9.35 4.26
C ASP A 62 2.21 7.99 4.60
N LEU A 63 0.91 7.85 4.36
CA LEU A 63 0.16 6.61 4.60
C LEU A 63 0.07 5.82 3.31
N TYR A 64 0.65 4.61 3.33
CA TYR A 64 0.61 3.67 2.23
C TYR A 64 -0.31 2.50 2.54
N ALA A 65 -0.93 1.97 1.50
CA ALA A 65 -1.73 0.77 1.54
C ALA A 65 -1.37 -0.18 0.38
N LEU A 66 -1.42 -1.47 0.66
CA LEU A 66 -1.32 -2.55 -0.30
C LEU A 66 -2.75 -2.96 -0.65
N ASP A 67 -3.13 -2.69 -1.89
CA ASP A 67 -4.42 -3.05 -2.46
C ASP A 67 -4.26 -4.32 -3.29
N PRO A 68 -4.66 -5.49 -2.78
CA PRO A 68 -4.69 -6.71 -3.58
C PRO A 68 -5.73 -6.53 -4.69
N SER A 69 -5.26 -6.42 -5.94
CA SER A 69 -6.16 -6.18 -7.05
C SER A 69 -7.06 -7.41 -7.30
N SER A 70 -8.18 -7.21 -8.00
CA SER A 70 -9.01 -8.31 -8.47
C SER A 70 -8.43 -9.04 -9.68
N SER A 71 -7.35 -8.54 -10.28
CA SER A 71 -6.62 -9.23 -11.35
C SER A 71 -5.60 -10.20 -10.77
N LEU A 72 -5.60 -11.42 -11.31
CA LEU A 72 -4.79 -12.55 -10.84
C LEU A 72 -3.31 -12.16 -10.76
N GLY A 73 -2.72 -12.21 -9.56
CA GLY A 73 -1.27 -12.19 -9.36
C GLY A 73 -0.59 -10.82 -9.27
N SER A 74 -1.32 -9.71 -9.15
CA SER A 74 -0.70 -8.40 -8.87
C SER A 74 -1.46 -7.56 -7.85
N ALA A 75 -0.71 -6.84 -7.01
CA ALA A 75 -1.25 -5.83 -6.11
C ALA A 75 -0.74 -4.44 -6.49
N LYS A 76 -1.44 -3.42 -5.98
CA LYS A 76 -1.09 -2.02 -6.15
C LYS A 76 -0.72 -1.41 -4.81
N ILE A 77 0.27 -0.52 -4.80
CA ILE A 77 0.51 0.37 -3.68
C ILE A 77 -0.22 1.67 -3.92
N LYS A 78 -1.00 2.07 -2.92
CA LYS A 78 -1.67 3.37 -2.87
C LYS A 78 -1.06 4.23 -1.78
N VAL A 79 -1.01 5.54 -2.00
CA VAL A 79 -0.74 6.55 -0.99
C VAL A 79 -2.02 7.36 -0.74
N TYR A 80 -2.29 7.71 0.51
CA TYR A 80 -3.41 8.55 0.86
C TYR A 80 -3.05 10.04 0.70
N ASP A 81 -3.84 10.75 -0.09
CA ASP A 81 -3.83 12.20 -0.23
C ASP A 81 -4.87 12.82 0.70
N GLU A 82 -4.39 13.46 1.76
CA GLU A 82 -5.23 14.07 2.78
C GLU A 82 -5.99 15.29 2.28
N GLU A 83 -5.40 16.09 1.38
CA GLU A 83 -6.04 17.30 0.87
C GLU A 83 -7.27 16.95 0.03
N GLY A 84 -7.15 15.91 -0.80
CA GLY A 84 -8.23 15.40 -1.63
C GLY A 84 -9.18 14.42 -0.93
N ASP A 85 -8.83 13.91 0.27
CA ASP A 85 -9.45 12.73 0.87
C ASP A 85 -9.56 11.57 -0.14
N THR A 86 -8.44 11.23 -0.79
CA THR A 86 -8.41 10.19 -1.84
C THR A 86 -7.18 9.32 -1.76
N TRP A 87 -7.25 8.12 -2.35
CA TRP A 87 -6.10 7.23 -2.52
C TRP A 87 -5.58 7.30 -3.95
N LYS A 88 -4.26 7.47 -4.10
CA LYS A 88 -3.57 7.52 -5.40
C LYS A 88 -2.65 6.31 -5.54
N VAL A 89 -2.70 5.64 -6.69
CA VAL A 89 -1.78 4.53 -6.99
C VAL A 89 -0.40 5.10 -7.28
N VAL A 90 0.63 4.58 -6.59
CA VAL A 90 2.02 5.05 -6.70
C VAL A 90 3.00 3.96 -7.12
N ALA A 91 2.59 2.68 -7.03
CA ALA A 91 3.30 1.58 -7.66
C ALA A 91 2.30 0.51 -8.06
N GLY A 92 2.45 -0.02 -9.27
CA GLY A 92 1.73 -1.19 -9.76
C GLY A 92 2.53 -2.48 -9.51
N ASP A 93 1.93 -3.58 -9.97
CA ASP A 93 2.61 -4.85 -10.24
C ASP A 93 3.48 -5.38 -9.10
N VAL A 94 3.01 -5.23 -7.86
CA VAL A 94 3.62 -5.92 -6.73
C VAL A 94 3.45 -7.42 -6.99
N PRO A 95 4.55 -8.20 -7.10
CA PRO A 95 4.45 -9.62 -7.36
C PRO A 95 3.97 -10.32 -6.08
N ILE A 96 2.65 -10.41 -5.96
CA ILE A 96 1.98 -11.18 -4.93
C ILE A 96 1.36 -12.40 -5.59
N HIS A 97 1.58 -13.57 -5.01
CA HIS A 97 0.96 -14.77 -5.52
C HIS A 97 -0.49 -14.83 -5.03
N ASP A 98 -1.44 -15.00 -5.95
CA ASP A 98 -2.86 -15.13 -5.62
C ASP A 98 -3.11 -16.57 -5.21
N PHE A 99 -3.11 -16.81 -3.90
CA PHE A 99 -3.38 -18.14 -3.38
C PHE A 99 -4.89 -18.30 -3.23
N VAL A 100 -5.42 -19.22 -4.02
CA VAL A 100 -6.81 -19.69 -3.97
C VAL A 100 -7.13 -20.35 -2.61
N ASP A 101 -6.10 -20.77 -1.88
CA ASP A 101 -6.20 -21.32 -0.53
C ASP A 101 -6.08 -20.21 0.53
N SER A 102 -6.93 -20.31 1.56
CA SER A 102 -7.20 -19.33 2.63
C SER A 102 -6.00 -18.91 3.52
N GLU A 103 -4.76 -19.13 3.10
CA GLU A 103 -3.54 -19.09 3.92
C GLU A 103 -2.59 -17.90 3.67
N CYS A 104 -3.00 -16.88 2.92
CA CYS A 104 -2.00 -15.96 2.33
C CYS A 104 -2.08 -14.51 2.79
N PRO A 105 -1.52 -14.23 3.97
CA PRO A 105 -1.35 -12.88 4.44
C PRO A 105 -0.05 -12.28 3.91
N TYR A 106 -0.13 -11.50 2.84
CA TYR A 106 0.91 -10.52 2.52
C TYR A 106 0.88 -9.40 3.57
N LEU A 107 2.05 -8.90 3.94
CA LEU A 107 2.20 -7.82 4.91
C LEU A 107 2.92 -6.64 4.28
N LEU A 108 2.38 -5.44 4.51
CA LEU A 108 3.05 -4.19 4.20
C LEU A 108 3.81 -3.70 5.44
N ALA A 109 5.10 -3.42 5.26
CA ALA A 109 6.00 -3.00 6.32
C ALA A 109 6.85 -1.80 5.89
N SER A 110 7.36 -1.08 6.88
CA SER A 110 8.33 -0.01 6.70
C SER A 110 9.62 -0.39 7.42
N LEU A 111 10.74 -0.23 6.74
CA LEU A 111 12.07 -0.45 7.30
C LEU A 111 13.00 0.61 6.72
N LEU A 112 13.67 1.37 7.60
CA LEU A 112 14.63 2.42 7.22
C LEU A 112 14.05 3.45 6.23
N GLY A 113 12.80 3.86 6.42
CA GLY A 113 12.12 4.85 5.56
C GLY A 113 11.76 4.32 4.17
N LYS A 114 11.82 3.00 3.95
CA LYS A 114 11.46 2.35 2.69
C LYS A 114 10.30 1.39 2.87
N LEU A 115 9.51 1.27 1.80
CA LEU A 115 8.38 0.35 1.73
C LEU A 115 8.86 -1.07 1.43
N HIS A 116 8.30 -2.03 2.16
CA HIS A 116 8.56 -3.44 1.96
C HIS A 116 7.26 -4.25 1.95
N VAL A 117 7.19 -5.24 1.07
CA VAL A 117 6.12 -6.24 1.03
C VAL A 117 6.70 -7.58 1.45
N ILE A 118 6.11 -8.20 2.46
CA ILE A 118 6.47 -9.54 2.92
C ILE A 118 5.43 -10.50 2.35
N THR A 119 5.88 -11.47 1.56
CA THR A 119 5.02 -12.42 0.85
C THR A 119 5.65 -13.83 0.87
N LYS A 120 4.93 -14.81 0.33
CA LYS A 120 5.46 -16.14 0.03
C LYS A 120 5.74 -16.26 -1.47
N ASP A 121 6.86 -16.90 -1.83
CA ASP A 121 7.16 -17.29 -3.22
C ASP A 121 6.49 -18.63 -3.59
N ASP A 122 6.67 -19.08 -4.83
CA ASP A 122 6.12 -20.35 -5.37
C ASP A 122 6.57 -21.59 -4.58
N ASN A 123 7.68 -21.49 -3.84
CA ASN A 123 8.21 -22.56 -3.01
C ASN A 123 7.79 -22.42 -1.53
N HIS A 124 6.84 -21.53 -1.24
CA HIS A 124 6.40 -21.15 0.10
C HIS A 124 7.50 -20.55 0.99
N ASN A 125 8.60 -20.07 0.42
CA ASN A 125 9.60 -19.34 1.18
C ASN A 125 9.11 -17.93 1.44
N ILE A 126 9.51 -17.37 2.58
CA ILE A 126 9.22 -15.96 2.88
C ILE A 126 10.15 -15.10 2.03
N ALA A 127 9.57 -14.21 1.23
CA ALA A 127 10.28 -13.20 0.47
C ALA A 127 9.94 -11.80 1.01
N VAL A 128 10.95 -10.95 1.07
CA VAL A 128 10.81 -9.53 1.39
C VAL A 128 11.16 -8.75 0.13
N LEU A 129 10.14 -8.13 -0.45
CA LEU A 129 10.26 -7.23 -1.59
C LEU A 129 10.47 -5.81 -1.06
N GLN A 130 11.40 -5.06 -1.63
CA GLN A 130 11.62 -3.66 -1.32
C GLN A 130 11.26 -2.84 -2.56
N ALA A 131 10.51 -1.76 -2.38
CA ALA A 131 10.29 -0.77 -3.43
C ALA A 131 11.55 0.09 -3.59
N ASP A 132 12.01 0.28 -4.83
CA ASP A 132 12.98 1.30 -5.19
C ASP A 132 12.24 2.52 -5.75
N MET A 133 11.64 3.30 -4.85
CA MET A 133 10.97 4.56 -5.21
C MET A 133 12.04 5.65 -5.36
N GLN A 134 12.90 5.53 -6.36
CA GLN A 134 13.93 6.52 -6.63
C GLN A 134 13.27 7.78 -7.25
N ASN A 135 12.77 8.65 -6.37
CA ASN A 135 12.47 10.07 -6.58
C ASN A 135 11.80 10.47 -7.92
N ASP A 136 10.51 10.18 -8.07
CA ASP A 136 9.62 11.05 -8.85
C ASP A 136 9.34 12.41 -8.16
N LEU A 137 9.89 12.63 -6.97
CA LEU A 137 9.87 13.93 -6.28
C LEU A 137 10.85 14.94 -6.90
N ALA A 138 11.79 14.52 -7.76
CA ALA A 138 12.74 15.41 -8.42
C ALA A 138 12.26 15.88 -9.82
N SER A 139 11.33 15.18 -10.45
CA SER A 139 10.85 15.47 -11.82
C SER A 139 9.76 16.55 -11.86
N SER A 140 9.18 16.93 -10.72
CA SER A 140 8.08 17.92 -10.66
C SER A 140 8.52 19.37 -10.43
N GLN A 141 9.82 19.65 -10.24
CA GLN A 141 10.31 21.01 -9.91
C GLN A 141 11.07 21.73 -11.03
N SER A 142 10.98 21.29 -12.28
CA SER A 142 11.73 21.95 -13.36
C SER A 142 10.98 22.01 -14.68
N LEU A 143 9.85 22.72 -14.73
CA LEU A 143 9.37 23.36 -15.97
C LEU A 143 8.67 24.69 -15.65
N SER A 144 9.47 25.73 -15.40
CA SER A 144 9.01 27.12 -15.48
C SER A 144 9.93 27.93 -16.40
N SER A 145 9.61 27.97 -17.69
CA SER A 145 9.87 29.13 -18.56
C SER A 145 9.19 28.96 -19.93
N SER A 146 8.24 29.87 -20.16
CA SER A 146 7.52 30.39 -21.34
C SER A 146 7.94 30.04 -22.79
N PRO A 147 7.03 30.30 -23.77
CA PRO A 147 6.90 29.53 -25.00
C PRO A 147 7.67 30.13 -26.18
N ASP A 148 8.11 29.27 -27.11
CA ASP A 148 8.15 29.66 -28.52
C ASP A 148 7.97 28.46 -29.46
N SER A 149 7.34 28.77 -30.58
CA SER A 149 6.82 27.97 -31.68
C SER A 149 7.76 26.94 -32.33
N SER A 150 7.25 25.74 -32.65
CA SER A 150 7.21 25.15 -34.01
C SER A 150 6.76 23.68 -34.03
N PHE A 151 6.02 23.34 -35.08
CA PHE A 151 5.40 22.07 -35.42
C PHE A 151 6.34 20.85 -35.45
N SER A 152 5.84 19.68 -35.01
CA SER A 152 6.15 18.34 -35.55
C SER A 152 5.23 17.29 -34.93
N GLU A 153 4.34 16.70 -35.73
CA GLU A 153 3.58 15.49 -35.39
C GLU A 153 4.52 14.28 -35.37
N LEU A 154 4.66 13.61 -34.22
CA LEU A 154 4.96 12.19 -34.16
C LEU A 154 4.21 11.59 -32.96
N ALA A 155 3.14 10.86 -33.28
CA ALA A 155 2.50 9.94 -32.37
C ALA A 155 3.44 8.74 -32.16
N GLU A 156 4.23 8.80 -31.10
CA GLU A 156 4.97 7.65 -30.61
C GLU A 156 4.19 7.06 -29.44
N SER A 157 3.73 5.83 -29.66
CA SER A 157 3.08 4.98 -28.69
C SER A 157 3.97 4.86 -27.45
N SER A 158 3.47 5.35 -26.32
CA SER A 158 4.04 5.15 -25.00
C SER A 158 4.07 3.65 -24.69
N ALA A 159 5.15 2.98 -25.06
CA ALA A 159 5.50 1.72 -24.44
C ALA A 159 5.88 2.07 -23.00
N GLU A 160 4.96 1.80 -22.07
CA GLU A 160 5.21 1.83 -20.64
C GLU A 160 6.43 0.95 -20.39
N SER A 161 7.58 1.59 -20.14
CA SER A 161 8.76 0.88 -19.69
C SER A 161 8.42 0.35 -18.30
N GLU A 162 8.10 -0.94 -18.21
CA GLU A 162 8.03 -1.70 -16.97
C GLU A 162 9.37 -1.54 -16.25
N THR A 163 9.45 -0.51 -15.42
CA THR A 163 10.52 -0.36 -14.46
C THR A 163 10.14 -1.30 -13.33
N ASP A 164 10.92 -2.36 -13.13
CA ASP A 164 10.74 -3.29 -12.02
C ASP A 164 11.01 -2.54 -10.71
N ILE A 165 9.99 -1.84 -10.19
CA ILE A 165 10.05 -1.02 -8.96
C ILE A 165 10.38 -1.93 -7.75
N TRP A 166 10.09 -3.23 -7.87
CA TRP A 166 10.25 -4.21 -6.80
C TRP A 166 11.49 -5.05 -7.01
N ARG A 167 12.33 -5.10 -5.96
CA ARG A 167 13.45 -6.03 -5.89
C ARG A 167 13.31 -6.95 -4.69
N VAL A 168 13.77 -8.19 -4.81
CA VAL A 168 13.89 -9.10 -3.67
C VAL A 168 15.03 -8.62 -2.77
N PHE A 169 14.70 -8.15 -1.58
CA PHE A 169 15.64 -7.66 -0.58
C PHE A 169 16.18 -8.79 0.30
N ALA A 170 15.32 -9.74 0.66
CA ALA A 170 15.70 -10.90 1.45
C ALA A 170 14.77 -12.08 1.14
N SER A 171 15.29 -13.30 1.29
CA SER A 171 14.49 -14.51 1.26
C SER A 171 14.90 -15.44 2.41
N ARG A 172 13.93 -16.21 2.89
CA ARG A 172 14.14 -17.21 3.93
C ARG A 172 13.39 -18.48 3.58
N SER A 173 14.15 -19.54 3.34
CA SER A 173 13.60 -20.89 3.29
C SER A 173 13.20 -21.35 4.70
N GLY A 174 11.93 -21.70 4.86
CA GLY A 174 11.36 -22.12 6.14
C GLY A 174 10.32 -23.22 5.96
N ARG A 175 9.94 -23.88 7.05
CA ARG A 175 8.76 -24.78 7.09
C ARG A 175 7.49 -23.95 6.86
N SER A 176 6.36 -24.62 6.59
CA SER A 176 5.05 -23.95 6.53
C SER A 176 4.84 -23.03 7.74
N ALA A 177 4.62 -21.75 7.46
CA ALA A 177 4.47 -20.68 8.44
C ALA A 177 3.40 -19.68 7.97
N GLU A 178 2.66 -19.13 8.92
CA GLU A 178 1.68 -18.08 8.69
C GLU A 178 2.32 -16.71 8.94
N LEU A 179 2.03 -15.72 8.08
CA LEU A 179 2.52 -14.34 8.28
C LEU A 179 1.46 -13.54 9.04
N VAL A 180 1.71 -13.27 10.31
CA VAL A 180 0.80 -12.47 11.14
C VAL A 180 1.48 -11.19 11.58
N SER A 181 0.77 -10.07 11.49
CA SER A 181 1.25 -8.81 12.05
C SER A 181 0.92 -8.73 13.53
N CYS A 182 1.94 -8.83 14.39
CA CYS A 182 1.81 -8.61 15.83
C CYS A 182 2.41 -7.26 16.22
N GLN A 183 1.73 -6.52 17.10
CA GLN A 183 2.27 -5.31 17.70
C GLN A 183 2.34 -5.51 19.22
N SER A 184 3.56 -5.56 19.77
CA SER A 184 3.76 -5.58 21.21
C SER A 184 3.64 -4.16 21.76
N LEU A 185 2.65 -3.91 22.61
CA LEU A 185 2.55 -2.68 23.36
C LEU A 185 3.42 -2.82 24.60
N LYS A 186 4.37 -1.90 24.78
CA LYS A 186 5.13 -1.79 26.02
C LYS A 186 4.30 -0.93 26.97
N VAL A 187 3.78 -1.54 28.02
CA VAL A 187 3.05 -0.89 29.12
C VAL A 187 4.03 -0.42 30.17
#